data_AF-A0A6B2G097-F1
#
_entry.id   AF-A0A6B2G097-F1
#
_cell.length_a   1.000
_cell.length_b   1.000
_cell.length_c   1.000
_cell.angle_alpha   90.00
_cell.angle_beta   90.00
_cell.angle_gamma   90.00
#
_symmetry.space_group_name_H-M   'P 1'
#
loop_
_entity.id
_entity.type
_entity.pdbx_description
1 polymer ?
#
loop_
_entity_poly.entity_id
_entity_poly.type
_entity_poly.pdbx_seq_one_letter_code
_entity_poly.pdbx_strand_id
1 'polypeptide(L)'
;MKELTSCYLWWSGLDQDIQRHVGHCSPCEAVHNKPAIAPLHPWAWAATPWERIYVDYAKIDKEHFLVVINVLSMWMEVFPTQLTTAEKNNLLRNLLVPFGLPKELISYNGPPSTLNDFKLFLKNSKAPPWLPPYHSASNGAAERAVHIFKKAWTRFKVQSVPTHQKPACFLFTYRNTPHKVTECTPA
;
A
#
# COMPACT_ATOMS: atom_id res chain seq x y z
N MET A 1 0.71 -33.79 20.65
CA MET A 1 0.19 -33.89 22.04
C MET A 1 -1.11 -34.71 22.08
N LYS A 2 -2.11 -34.39 21.24
CA LYS A 2 -3.39 -35.14 21.17
C LYS A 2 -3.25 -36.67 21.07
N GLU A 3 -2.55 -37.18 20.05
CA GLU A 3 -2.35 -38.62 19.87
C GLU A 3 -1.72 -39.32 21.08
N LEU A 4 -0.68 -38.72 21.67
CA LEU A 4 -0.03 -39.28 22.85
C LEU A 4 -0.95 -39.29 24.07
N THR A 5 -1.72 -38.21 24.30
CA THR A 5 -2.62 -38.13 25.46
C THR A 5 -3.79 -39.09 25.31
N SER A 6 -4.33 -39.26 24.11
CA SER A 6 -5.43 -40.19 23.79
C SER A 6 -5.04 -41.67 23.93
N CYS A 7 -3.74 -42.01 23.92
CA CYS A 7 -3.28 -43.38 24.21
C CYS A 7 -3.34 -43.75 25.69
N TYR A 8 -3.33 -42.76 26.60
CA TYR A 8 -3.23 -43.00 28.05
C TYR A 8 -4.45 -42.52 28.84
N LEU A 9 -5.21 -41.57 28.29
CA LEU A 9 -6.30 -40.89 28.98
C LEU A 9 -7.52 -40.79 28.06
N TRP A 10 -8.72 -40.86 28.65
CA TRP A 10 -9.97 -40.69 27.91
C TRP A 10 -11.07 -40.09 28.78
N TRP A 11 -11.70 -39.00 28.29
CA TRP A 11 -12.95 -38.45 28.80
C TRP A 11 -13.63 -37.59 27.72
N SER A 12 -14.92 -37.28 27.91
CA SER A 12 -15.65 -36.39 27.00
C SER A 12 -15.09 -34.97 27.07
N GLY A 13 -14.52 -34.49 25.97
CA GLY A 13 -13.91 -33.16 25.88
C GLY A 13 -12.39 -33.11 26.08
N LEU A 14 -11.72 -34.26 26.20
CA LEU A 14 -10.25 -34.35 26.32
C LEU A 14 -9.51 -33.46 25.31
N ASP A 15 -9.91 -33.49 24.04
CA ASP A 15 -9.28 -32.66 23.00
C ASP A 15 -9.41 -31.16 23.24
N GLN A 16 -10.57 -30.70 23.76
CA GLN A 16 -10.80 -29.30 24.09
C GLN A 16 -9.97 -28.88 25.29
N ASP A 17 -9.82 -29.75 26.29
CA ASP A 17 -9.00 -29.46 27.46
C ASP A 17 -7.51 -29.42 27.11
N ILE A 18 -7.04 -30.33 26.24
CA ILE A 18 -5.67 -30.28 25.69
C ILE A 18 -5.46 -28.97 24.92
N GLN A 19 -6.40 -28.57 24.06
CA GLN A 19 -6.31 -27.30 23.32
C GLN A 19 -6.28 -26.09 24.26
N ARG A 20 -7.13 -26.08 25.30
CA ARG A 20 -7.17 -25.00 26.29
C ARG A 20 -5.85 -24.94 27.08
N HIS A 21 -5.32 -26.09 27.47
CA HIS A 21 -4.05 -26.16 28.20
C HIS A 21 -2.87 -25.66 27.37
N VAL A 22 -2.76 -26.11 26.10
CA VAL A 22 -1.70 -25.65 25.19
C VAL A 22 -1.89 -24.17 24.82
N GLY A 23 -3.13 -23.71 24.65
CA GLY A 23 -3.44 -22.31 24.35
C GLY A 23 -3.11 -21.33 25.48
N HIS A 24 -2.99 -21.80 26.72
CA HIS A 24 -2.59 -21.00 27.88
C HIS A 24 -1.10 -21.17 28.24
N CYS A 25 -0.35 -21.96 27.47
CA CYS A 25 1.06 -22.23 27.71
C CYS A 25 1.93 -21.18 26.98
N SER A 26 2.48 -20.21 27.72
CA SER A 26 3.26 -19.11 27.15
C SER A 26 4.47 -19.56 26.30
N PRO A 27 5.24 -20.60 26.68
CA PRO A 27 6.29 -21.15 25.83
C PRO A 27 5.78 -21.75 24.52
N CYS A 28 4.61 -22.42 24.54
CA CYS A 28 4.02 -23.00 23.34
C CYS A 28 3.44 -21.93 22.40
N GLU A 29 2.85 -20.89 22.96
CA GLU A 29 2.33 -19.75 22.20
C GLU A 29 3.45 -18.99 21.47
N ALA A 30 4.62 -18.84 22.12
CA ALA A 30 5.79 -18.17 21.53
C ALA A 30 6.35 -18.87 20.28
N VAL A 31 6.13 -20.19 20.14
CA VAL A 31 6.63 -21.02 19.03
C VAL A 31 5.49 -21.49 18.11
N HIS A 32 4.25 -21.08 18.38
CA HIS A 32 3.09 -21.52 17.61
C HIS A 32 3.17 -20.99 16.16
N ASN A 33 2.93 -21.89 15.19
CA ASN A 33 2.87 -21.51 13.78
C ASN A 33 1.76 -20.49 13.57
N LYS A 34 2.06 -19.38 12.88
CA LYS A 34 1.03 -18.41 12.50
C LYS A 34 -0.04 -19.14 11.67
N PRO A 35 -1.34 -18.82 11.86
CA PRO A 35 -2.40 -19.40 11.04
C PRO A 35 -2.08 -19.17 9.56
N ALA A 36 -2.52 -20.08 8.70
CA ALA A 36 -2.34 -19.98 7.26
C ALA A 36 -2.78 -18.58 6.79
N ILE A 37 -1.94 -17.94 5.98
CA ILE A 37 -2.24 -16.63 5.40
C ILE A 37 -3.60 -16.76 4.70
N ALA A 38 -4.59 -15.98 5.16
CA ALA A 38 -5.92 -15.99 4.56
C ALA A 38 -5.81 -15.74 3.05
N PRO A 39 -6.63 -16.41 2.22
CA PRO A 39 -6.59 -16.20 0.78
C PRO A 39 -6.77 -14.72 0.46
N LEU A 40 -5.84 -14.18 -0.31
CA LEU A 40 -5.89 -12.81 -0.79
C LEU A 40 -7.17 -12.67 -1.62
N HIS A 41 -8.09 -11.81 -1.18
CA HIS A 41 -9.23 -11.43 -2.00
C HIS A 41 -8.76 -10.32 -2.95
N PRO A 42 -8.63 -10.59 -4.26
CA PRO A 42 -8.23 -9.57 -5.20
C PRO A 42 -9.32 -8.50 -5.27
N TRP A 43 -8.91 -7.24 -5.21
CA TRP A 43 -9.83 -6.13 -5.40
C TRP A 43 -10.37 -6.15 -6.84
N ALA A 44 -11.66 -5.82 -6.99
CA ALA A 44 -12.25 -5.61 -8.32
C ALA A 44 -11.42 -4.56 -9.08
N TRP A 45 -11.09 -4.82 -10.34
CA TRP A 45 -10.31 -3.88 -11.15
C TRP A 45 -11.06 -2.55 -11.34
N ALA A 46 -10.33 -1.44 -11.44
CA ALA A 46 -10.94 -0.14 -11.72
C ALA A 46 -11.57 -0.14 -13.12
N ALA A 47 -12.74 0.45 -13.28
CA ALA A 47 -13.44 0.49 -14.57
C ALA A 47 -13.18 1.80 -15.32
N THR A 48 -12.90 2.88 -14.60
CA THR A 48 -12.67 4.22 -15.16
C THR A 48 -11.31 4.80 -14.73
N PRO A 49 -10.66 5.62 -15.58
CA PRO A 49 -9.42 6.29 -15.20
C PRO A 49 -9.63 7.10 -13.93
N TRP A 50 -8.64 7.08 -13.03
CA TRP A 50 -8.66 7.83 -11.77
C TRP A 50 -9.77 7.40 -10.81
N GLU A 51 -10.47 6.29 -11.06
CA GLU A 51 -11.49 5.76 -10.14
C GLU A 51 -10.89 5.34 -8.80
N ARG A 52 -9.81 4.56 -8.86
CA ARG A 52 -9.06 4.12 -7.68
C ARG A 52 -7.63 4.61 -7.78
N ILE A 53 -7.20 5.32 -6.74
CA ILE A 53 -5.82 5.76 -6.60
C ILE A 53 -5.19 5.26 -5.31
N TYR A 54 -3.95 4.79 -5.43
CA TYR A 54 -3.10 4.48 -4.29
C TYR A 54 -2.12 5.63 -4.06
N VAL A 55 -1.91 5.96 -2.79
CA VAL A 55 -0.98 7.00 -2.36
C VAL A 55 -0.06 6.43 -1.30
N ASP A 56 1.24 6.55 -1.51
CA ASP A 56 2.25 6.09 -0.55
C ASP A 56 3.47 7.02 -0.53
N TYR A 57 4.31 6.86 0.49
CA TYR A 57 5.51 7.66 0.70
C TYR A 57 6.78 6.85 0.45
N ALA A 58 7.69 7.43 -0.32
CA ALA A 58 9.05 6.94 -0.47
C ALA A 58 10.03 7.89 0.23
N LYS A 59 10.81 7.36 1.18
CA LYS A 59 11.97 8.07 1.77
C LYS A 59 13.24 7.64 1.06
N ILE A 60 13.99 8.58 0.50
CA ILE A 60 15.25 8.35 -0.20
C ILE A 60 16.22 9.49 0.15
N ASP A 61 17.43 9.18 0.62
CA ASP A 61 18.47 10.18 0.93
C ASP A 61 18.04 11.34 1.84
N LYS A 62 17.16 11.05 2.81
CA LYS A 62 16.52 12.03 3.71
C LYS A 62 15.47 12.93 3.06
N GLU A 63 15.24 12.81 1.76
CA GLU A 63 14.12 13.42 1.06
C GLU A 63 12.89 12.50 1.09
N HIS A 64 11.72 13.11 1.07
CA HIS A 64 10.44 12.41 1.01
C HIS A 64 9.76 12.66 -0.32
N PHE A 65 9.19 11.60 -0.87
CA PHE A 65 8.45 11.63 -2.13
C PHE A 65 7.06 11.06 -1.90
N LEU A 66 6.05 11.75 -2.41
CA LEU A 66 4.69 11.27 -2.52
C LEU A 66 4.55 10.53 -3.85
N VAL A 67 4.23 9.25 -3.78
CA VAL A 67 4.00 8.40 -4.95
C VAL A 67 2.50 8.16 -5.07
N VAL A 68 1.92 8.52 -6.20
CA VAL A 68 0.50 8.33 -6.51
C VAL A 68 0.37 7.42 -7.72
N ILE A 69 -0.55 6.44 -7.65
CA ILE A 69 -0.76 5.47 -8.72
C ILE A 69 -2.25 5.39 -9.05
N ASN A 70 -2.60 5.56 -10.32
CA ASN A 70 -3.90 5.19 -10.85
C ASN A 70 -3.93 3.69 -11.17
N VAL A 71 -4.92 2.98 -10.63
CA VAL A 71 -4.97 1.51 -10.74
C VAL A 71 -5.27 1.04 -12.16
N LEU A 72 -6.15 1.74 -12.88
CA LEU A 72 -6.59 1.30 -14.22
C LEU A 72 -5.40 1.20 -15.20
N SER A 73 -4.60 2.26 -15.30
CA SER A 73 -3.49 2.34 -16.27
C SER A 73 -2.12 2.09 -15.65
N MET A 74 -2.07 1.84 -14.33
CA MET A 74 -0.82 1.82 -13.56
C MET A 74 0.00 3.11 -13.71
N TRP A 75 -0.65 4.23 -14.08
CA TRP A 75 -0.02 5.54 -14.22
C TRP A 75 0.50 6.01 -12.88
N MET A 76 1.77 6.41 -12.85
CA MET A 76 2.47 6.85 -11.65
C MET A 76 2.79 8.33 -11.73
N GLU A 77 2.62 9.03 -10.61
CA GLU A 77 3.10 10.38 -10.36
C GLU A 77 3.97 10.39 -9.10
N VAL A 78 5.05 11.16 -9.14
CA VAL A 78 6.01 11.26 -8.04
C VAL A 78 6.29 12.73 -7.75
N PHE A 79 6.01 13.17 -6.53
CA PHE A 79 6.22 14.55 -6.09
C PHE A 79 7.21 14.60 -4.93
N PRO A 80 8.25 15.45 -4.98
CA PRO A 80 9.04 15.76 -3.79
C PRO A 80 8.16 16.48 -2.76
N THR A 81 8.27 16.12 -1.48
CA THR A 81 7.47 16.69 -0.39
C THR A 81 8.29 16.81 0.90
N GLN A 82 8.00 17.81 1.72
CA GLN A 82 8.59 17.95 3.06
C GLN A 82 7.75 17.27 4.15
N LEU A 83 6.81 16.40 3.77
CA LEU A 83 5.85 15.70 4.64
C LEU A 83 4.83 16.60 5.36
N THR A 84 4.70 17.88 5.02
CA THR A 84 3.67 18.70 5.65
C THR A 84 2.28 18.33 5.12
N THR A 85 1.28 18.28 6.02
CA THR A 85 -0.11 17.95 5.63
C THR A 85 -0.68 18.94 4.61
N ALA A 86 -0.34 20.22 4.73
CA ALA A 86 -0.82 21.27 3.83
C ALA A 86 -0.25 21.13 2.41
N GLU A 87 1.07 20.94 2.26
CA GLU A 87 1.70 20.73 0.95
C GLU A 87 1.12 19.50 0.25
N LYS A 88 0.94 18.39 0.99
CA LYS A 88 0.32 17.18 0.43
C LYS A 88 -1.07 17.45 -0.13
N ASN A 89 -1.90 18.15 0.63
CA ASN A 89 -3.27 18.47 0.21
C ASN A 89 -3.25 19.35 -1.05
N ASN A 90 -2.33 20.30 -1.15
CA ASN A 90 -2.17 21.14 -2.34
C ASN A 90 -1.67 20.34 -3.54
N LEU A 91 -0.69 19.44 -3.35
CA LEU A 91 -0.19 18.55 -4.41
C LEU A 91 -1.30 17.64 -4.95
N LEU A 92 -2.05 16.99 -4.06
CA LEU A 92 -3.16 16.12 -4.44
C LEU A 92 -4.30 16.91 -5.10
N ARG A 93 -4.62 18.12 -4.62
CA ARG A 93 -5.59 19.01 -5.28
C ARG A 93 -5.15 19.32 -6.70
N ASN A 94 -3.93 19.82 -6.87
CA ASN A 94 -3.38 20.17 -8.17
C ASN A 94 -3.32 18.98 -9.12
N LEU A 95 -3.00 17.79 -8.59
CA LEU A 95 -3.02 16.55 -9.36
C LEU A 95 -4.43 16.18 -9.81
N LEU A 96 -5.44 16.34 -8.96
CA LEU A 96 -6.81 15.90 -9.25
C LEU A 96 -7.62 16.91 -10.06
N VAL A 97 -7.22 18.19 -10.14
CA VAL A 97 -7.94 19.20 -10.94
C VAL A 97 -8.14 18.77 -12.40
N PRO A 98 -7.12 18.24 -13.13
CA PRO A 98 -7.28 17.86 -14.53
C PRO A 98 -8.09 16.57 -14.74
N PHE A 99 -8.11 15.67 -13.76
CA PHE A 99 -8.68 14.32 -13.91
C PHE A 99 -10.04 14.14 -13.24
N GLY A 100 -10.39 15.04 -12.32
CA GLY A 100 -11.56 14.90 -11.45
C GLY A 100 -11.25 14.14 -10.16
N LEU A 101 -12.28 13.95 -9.35
CA LEU A 101 -12.16 13.31 -8.04
C LEU A 101 -12.22 11.78 -8.16
N PRO A 102 -11.35 11.05 -7.45
CA PRO A 102 -11.38 9.60 -7.44
C PRO A 102 -12.59 9.09 -6.65
N LYS A 103 -13.05 7.89 -7.00
CA LYS A 103 -14.05 7.17 -6.20
C LYS A 103 -13.44 6.49 -4.98
N GLU A 104 -12.18 6.11 -5.05
CA GLU A 104 -11.49 5.42 -3.97
C GLU A 104 -10.05 5.95 -3.88
N LEU A 105 -9.69 6.49 -2.72
CA LEU A 105 -8.31 6.84 -2.40
C LEU A 105 -7.83 6.00 -1.22
N ILE A 106 -6.73 5.29 -1.43
CA ILE A 106 -6.13 4.37 -0.46
C ILE A 106 -4.74 4.89 -0.08
N SER A 107 -4.48 5.05 1.23
CA SER A 107 -3.20 5.54 1.77
C SER A 107 -2.82 4.77 3.02
N TYR A 108 -1.61 4.22 3.06
CA TYR A 108 -1.18 3.29 4.12
C TYR A 108 -0.18 3.87 5.13
N ASN A 109 0.67 4.82 4.71
CA ASN A 109 1.81 5.31 5.52
C ASN A 109 1.74 6.81 5.86
N GLY A 110 0.56 7.42 5.83
CA GLY A 110 0.37 8.83 6.19
C GLY A 110 0.21 9.03 7.71
N PRO A 111 0.72 10.13 8.29
CA PRO A 111 0.40 10.49 9.66
C PRO A 111 -1.13 10.56 9.88
N PRO A 112 -1.65 10.17 11.05
CA PRO A 112 -3.09 10.21 11.35
C PRO A 112 -3.72 11.60 11.18
N SER A 113 -2.95 12.67 11.38
CA SER A 113 -3.37 14.05 11.19
C SER A 113 -3.61 14.41 9.72
N THR A 114 -2.78 13.86 8.83
CA THR A 114 -2.83 14.05 7.36
C THR A 114 -4.08 13.44 6.71
N LEU A 115 -4.82 12.71 7.51
CA LEU A 115 -5.95 11.89 7.20
C LEU A 115 -7.26 12.66 7.42
N ASN A 116 -7.32 13.49 8.46
CA ASN A 116 -8.51 14.28 8.80
C ASN A 116 -8.69 15.48 7.86
N ASP A 117 -7.63 16.24 7.56
CA ASP A 117 -7.73 17.41 6.66
C ASP A 117 -8.05 17.00 5.22
N PHE A 118 -7.51 15.86 4.77
CA PHE A 118 -7.80 15.34 3.44
C PHE A 118 -9.19 14.71 3.38
N LYS A 119 -9.64 14.01 4.44
CA LYS A 119 -11.05 13.59 4.56
C LYS A 119 -11.99 14.79 4.53
N LEU A 120 -11.64 15.90 5.19
CA LEU A 120 -12.42 17.13 5.15
C LEU A 120 -12.46 17.71 3.72
N PHE A 121 -11.33 17.71 3.01
CA PHE A 121 -11.28 18.11 1.61
C PHE A 121 -12.16 17.23 0.72
N LEU A 122 -12.05 15.90 0.82
CA LEU A 122 -12.87 14.96 0.07
C LEU A 122 -14.36 15.15 0.40
N LYS A 123 -14.70 15.30 1.68
CA LYS A 123 -16.06 15.58 2.16
C LYS A 123 -16.61 16.88 1.57
N ASN A 124 -15.82 17.95 1.58
CA ASN A 124 -16.19 19.24 1.00
C ASN A 124 -16.30 19.18 -0.52
N SER A 125 -15.54 18.29 -1.17
CA SER A 125 -15.54 18.09 -2.62
C SER A 125 -16.56 17.02 -3.08
N LYS A 126 -17.38 16.47 -2.17
CA LYS A 126 -18.32 15.35 -2.41
C LYS A 126 -17.64 14.09 -2.97
N ALA A 127 -16.36 13.90 -2.72
CA ALA A 127 -15.68 12.66 -3.05
C ALA A 127 -16.07 11.55 -2.05
N PRO A 128 -16.29 10.31 -2.51
CA PRO A 128 -16.59 9.15 -1.67
C PRO A 128 -15.53 8.86 -0.59
N PRO A 129 -15.92 8.09 0.44
CA PRO A 129 -15.15 7.97 1.68
C PRO A 129 -13.78 7.30 1.50
N TRP A 130 -12.82 7.85 2.23
CA TRP A 130 -11.48 7.28 2.41
C TRP A 130 -11.55 5.90 3.09
N LEU A 131 -10.99 4.87 2.47
CA LEU A 131 -10.90 3.54 3.05
C LEU A 131 -9.73 3.47 4.04
N PRO A 132 -9.95 3.05 5.30
CA PRO A 132 -8.89 2.93 6.28
C PRO A 132 -7.92 1.80 5.93
N PRO A 133 -6.66 1.89 6.42
CA PRO A 133 -5.64 0.88 6.22
C PRO A 133 -5.94 -0.34 7.08
N TYR A 134 -6.85 -1.19 6.63
CA TYR A 134 -6.97 -2.56 7.14
C TYR A 134 -6.61 -3.50 5.98
N HIS A 135 -5.63 -4.37 6.24
CA HIS A 135 -4.94 -5.29 5.32
C HIS A 135 -3.76 -4.67 4.53
N SER A 136 -2.55 -4.77 5.10
CA SER A 136 -1.27 -4.51 4.41
C SER A 136 -1.14 -5.30 3.10
N ALA A 137 -1.82 -6.44 3.01
CA ALA A 137 -1.95 -7.22 1.78
C ALA A 137 -2.67 -6.48 0.62
N SER A 138 -3.47 -5.46 0.91
CA SER A 138 -4.22 -4.67 -0.08
C SER A 138 -3.41 -3.52 -0.70
N ASN A 139 -2.25 -3.15 -0.13
CA ASN A 139 -1.41 -2.05 -0.61
C ASN A 139 -0.25 -2.50 -1.52
N GLY A 140 -0.24 -3.76 -1.95
CA GLY A 140 0.87 -4.31 -2.73
C GLY A 140 1.17 -3.51 -4.02
N ALA A 141 0.18 -2.83 -4.60
CA ALA A 141 0.40 -1.97 -5.77
C ALA A 141 1.26 -0.73 -5.43
N ALA A 142 0.95 -0.04 -4.33
CA ALA A 142 1.69 1.15 -3.92
C ALA A 142 3.09 0.80 -3.40
N GLU A 143 3.21 -0.27 -2.62
CA GLU A 143 4.51 -0.76 -2.14
C GLU A 143 5.43 -1.16 -3.30
N ARG A 144 4.88 -1.87 -4.30
CA ARG A 144 5.62 -2.23 -5.52
C ARG A 144 6.08 -0.99 -6.28
N ALA A 145 5.24 0.01 -6.42
CA ALA A 145 5.60 1.25 -7.10
C ALA A 145 6.71 2.03 -6.36
N VAL A 146 6.61 2.15 -5.03
CA VAL A 146 7.67 2.73 -4.19
C VAL A 146 8.97 1.95 -4.37
N HIS A 147 8.91 0.62 -4.42
CA HIS A 147 10.08 -0.22 -4.66
C HIS A 147 10.70 0.01 -6.05
N ILE A 148 9.87 0.07 -7.10
CA ILE A 148 10.31 0.36 -8.48
C ILE A 148 11.00 1.73 -8.54
N PHE A 149 10.40 2.75 -7.94
CA PHE A 149 10.97 4.09 -7.90
C PHE A 149 12.32 4.12 -7.16
N LYS A 150 12.41 3.49 -5.98
CA LYS A 150 13.68 3.38 -5.23
C LYS A 150 14.77 2.68 -6.03
N LYS A 151 14.44 1.61 -6.74
CA LYS A 151 15.40 0.87 -7.58
C LYS A 151 15.90 1.74 -8.74
N ALA A 152 15.00 2.46 -9.41
CA ALA A 152 15.37 3.39 -10.46
C ALA A 152 16.25 4.53 -9.94
N TRP A 153 15.94 5.07 -8.76
CA TRP A 153 16.75 6.09 -8.10
C TRP A 153 18.19 5.64 -7.87
N THR A 154 18.39 4.43 -7.36
CA THR A 154 19.72 3.85 -7.15
C THR A 154 20.49 3.72 -8.47
N ARG A 155 19.81 3.32 -9.56
CA ARG A 155 20.43 3.26 -10.89
C ARG A 155 20.88 4.65 -11.36
N PHE A 156 20.02 5.66 -11.21
CA PHE A 156 20.34 7.04 -11.61
C PHE A 156 21.46 7.67 -10.78
N LYS A 157 21.63 7.24 -9.51
CA LYS A 157 22.81 7.63 -8.72
C LYS A 157 24.10 7.12 -9.34
N VAL A 158 24.15 5.86 -9.75
CA VAL A 158 25.33 5.26 -10.39
C VAL A 158 25.64 5.95 -11.73
N GLN A 159 24.60 6.41 -12.43
CA GLN A 159 24.73 7.16 -13.69
C GLN A 159 24.98 8.67 -13.50
N SER A 160 25.15 9.15 -12.25
CA SER A 160 25.41 10.56 -11.93
C SER A 160 24.36 11.55 -12.48
N VAL A 161 23.10 11.12 -12.60
CA VAL A 161 21.99 12.01 -13.01
C VAL A 161 21.71 13.03 -11.90
N PRO A 162 21.48 14.32 -12.20
CA PRO A 162 21.13 15.33 -11.20
C PRO A 162 19.84 14.98 -10.45
N THR A 163 19.83 15.15 -9.12
CA THR A 163 18.69 14.77 -8.25
C THR A 163 17.36 15.34 -8.70
N HIS A 164 17.30 16.60 -9.15
CA HIS A 164 16.08 17.26 -9.61
C HIS A 164 15.51 16.66 -10.91
N GLN A 165 16.33 16.02 -11.74
CA GLN A 165 15.91 15.41 -13.01
C GLN A 165 15.48 13.94 -12.84
N LYS A 166 15.94 13.27 -11.78
CA LYS A 166 15.66 11.84 -11.55
C LYS A 166 14.17 11.50 -11.56
N PRO A 167 13.25 12.25 -10.91
CA PRO A 167 11.83 11.95 -10.97
C PRO A 167 11.27 12.03 -12.39
N ALA A 168 11.65 13.06 -13.15
CA ALA A 168 11.18 13.23 -14.53
C ALA A 168 11.72 12.12 -15.45
N CYS A 169 13.03 11.81 -15.39
CA CYS A 169 13.63 10.72 -16.16
C CYS A 169 13.02 9.36 -15.81
N PHE A 170 12.76 9.13 -14.52
CA PHE A 170 12.06 7.93 -14.04
C PHE A 170 10.67 7.82 -14.67
N LEU A 171 9.84 8.86 -14.49
CA LEU A 171 8.45 8.88 -14.96
C LEU A 171 8.38 8.71 -16.48
N PHE A 172 9.26 9.37 -17.23
CA PHE A 172 9.35 9.22 -18.67
C PHE A 172 9.65 7.77 -19.08
N THR A 173 10.64 7.14 -18.45
CA THR A 173 10.98 5.74 -18.76
C THR A 173 9.86 4.78 -18.37
N TYR A 174 9.30 4.97 -17.17
CA TYR A 174 8.25 4.11 -16.62
C TYR A 174 6.97 4.16 -17.48
N ARG A 175 6.52 5.36 -17.86
CA ARG A 175 5.29 5.54 -18.65
C ARG A 175 5.37 4.98 -20.07
N ASN A 176 6.58 4.88 -20.63
CA ASN A 176 6.82 4.33 -21.95
C ASN A 176 7.27 2.85 -21.91
N THR A 177 7.24 2.20 -20.75
CA THR A 177 7.56 0.77 -20.62
C THR A 177 6.27 -0.04 -20.41
N PRO A 178 6.01 -1.09 -21.19
CA PRO A 178 4.85 -1.95 -21.00
C PRO A 178 4.79 -2.53 -19.58
N HIS A 179 3.62 -2.42 -18.94
CA HIS A 179 3.43 -2.92 -17.59
C HIS A 179 2.86 -4.34 -17.63
N LYS A 180 3.38 -5.25 -16.79
CA LYS A 180 2.99 -6.68 -16.81
C LYS A 180 1.51 -6.95 -16.55
N VAL A 181 0.83 -6.04 -15.85
CA VAL A 181 -0.58 -6.19 -15.47
C VAL A 181 -1.53 -5.76 -16.60
N THR A 182 -1.18 -4.69 -17.32
CA THR A 182 -2.02 -4.13 -18.38
C THR A 182 -1.56 -4.56 -19.77
N GLU A 183 -0.37 -5.14 -19.88
CA GLU A 183 0.37 -5.47 -21.12
C GLU A 183 0.65 -4.27 -22.05
N CYS A 184 0.06 -3.11 -21.75
CA CYS A 184 0.28 -1.82 -22.40
C CYS A 184 1.20 -0.90 -21.58
N THR A 185 1.71 0.14 -22.24
CA THR A 185 2.33 1.28 -21.57
C THR A 185 1.30 2.05 -20.74
N PRO A 186 1.69 2.66 -19.62
CA PRO A 186 0.80 3.58 -18.91
C PRO A 186 0.37 4.81 -19.73
N ALA A 187 1.23 5.26 -20.66
CA ALA A 187 0.94 6.33 -21.62
C ALA A 187 0.15 5.85 -22.83
#